data_AF-A0AAE0IGL4-F1
#
_entry.id   AF-A0AAE0IGL4-F1
#
_cell.length_a   1.000
_cell.length_b   1.000
_cell.length_c   1.000
_cell.angle_alpha   90.00
_cell.angle_beta   90.00
_cell.angle_gamma   90.00
#
_symmetry.space_group_name_H-M   'P 1'
#
loop_
_entity.id
_entity.type
_entity.pdbx_description
1 polymer ?
#
loop_
_entity_poly.entity_id
_entity_poly.type
_entity_poly.pdbx_seq_one_letter_code
_entity_poly.pdbx_strand_id
1 'polypeptide(L)'
;MSSSLRTASSAARTLRTASLARSIVPATRRFESSSSTSVPAKKKEDSPLATPSQNAPDYSVAVDKATSNFTPVPHSVQDGSEENILPAAILSGAPMELQARTVRIYKPAKPATQSGDAIGRRWRIDWDVLPKGHRWENPLMGWQSSADFVQGTHIHFKTKEDAIAFAEKQGYEYFVQEPNVRHFTPKAYANNFLYTPNKLKHIRTK
;
A
#
# COMPACT_ATOMS: atom_id res chain seq x y z
N MET A 1 -3.46 27.92 46.58
CA MET A 1 -3.88 26.77 47.42
C MET A 1 -3.36 25.51 46.74
N SER A 2 -2.11 25.13 46.99
CA SER A 2 -1.63 24.29 48.10
C SER A 2 -1.93 22.80 47.93
N SER A 3 -0.84 22.04 47.72
CA SER A 3 -0.54 20.71 48.30
C SER A 3 -1.35 19.49 47.82
N SER A 4 -0.86 18.25 47.82
CA SER A 4 0.48 17.67 48.00
C SER A 4 0.37 16.16 47.77
N LEU A 5 1.48 15.59 47.29
CA LEU A 5 1.97 14.21 47.30
C LEU A 5 1.34 13.25 48.33
N ARG A 6 1.12 11.99 47.93
CA ARG A 6 1.55 10.79 48.70
C ARG A 6 1.92 9.62 47.79
N THR A 7 3.18 9.26 47.88
CA THR A 7 3.79 7.97 47.58
C THR A 7 3.40 6.96 48.65
N ALA A 8 3.21 5.68 48.29
CA ALA A 8 3.40 4.56 49.22
C ALA A 8 3.84 3.30 48.45
N SER A 9 4.98 2.79 48.90
CA SER A 9 5.69 1.58 48.52
C SER A 9 5.15 0.37 49.31
N SER A 10 5.23 -0.84 48.73
CA SER A 10 5.44 -2.16 49.39
C SER A 10 4.99 -3.27 48.42
N ALA A 11 5.57 -4.45 48.27
CA ALA A 11 6.85 -5.07 48.58
C ALA A 11 6.85 -6.43 47.84
N ALA A 12 8.02 -7.03 47.72
CA ALA A 12 8.37 -8.19 46.94
C ALA A 12 7.58 -9.48 47.21
N ARG A 13 7.49 -10.35 46.20
CA ARG A 13 7.61 -11.80 46.40
C ARG A 13 8.36 -12.46 45.25
N THR A 14 9.64 -12.72 45.50
CA THR A 14 10.55 -13.51 44.68
C THR A 14 10.20 -14.99 44.80
N LEU A 15 9.96 -15.67 43.67
CA LEU A 15 10.07 -17.13 43.59
C LEU A 15 11.27 -17.48 42.71
N ARG A 16 12.31 -17.97 43.37
CA ARG A 16 13.45 -18.68 42.79
C ARG A 16 12.96 -20.00 42.23
N THR A 17 13.25 -20.26 40.95
CA THR A 17 13.41 -21.63 40.45
C THR A 17 14.80 -21.74 39.84
N ALA A 18 15.49 -22.81 40.20
CA ALA A 18 16.91 -23.01 39.99
C ALA A 18 17.25 -23.32 38.52
N SER A 19 18.37 -22.77 38.07
CA SER A 19 19.03 -23.07 36.81
C SER A 19 19.72 -24.43 36.85
N LEU A 20 19.37 -25.32 35.92
CA LEU A 20 20.26 -26.39 35.47
C LEU A 20 20.88 -25.95 34.15
N ALA A 21 22.15 -25.56 34.21
CA ALA A 21 22.98 -25.31 33.04
C ALA A 21 23.37 -26.66 32.42
N ARG A 22 23.01 -26.87 31.14
CA ARG A 22 23.70 -27.83 30.29
C ARG A 22 24.02 -27.13 28.97
N SER A 23 25.23 -26.60 28.87
CA SER A 23 25.78 -26.07 27.63
C SER A 23 26.15 -27.23 26.71
N ILE A 24 25.43 -27.38 25.61
CA ILE A 24 25.91 -28.12 24.44
C ILE A 24 26.10 -27.06 23.37
N VAL A 25 27.36 -26.69 23.11
CA VAL A 25 27.73 -25.78 22.03
C VAL A 25 27.90 -26.64 20.78
N PRO A 26 27.02 -26.56 19.77
CA PRO A 26 27.41 -26.98 18.43
C PRO A 26 28.40 -25.94 17.89
N ALA A 27 29.58 -26.41 17.47
CA ALA A 27 30.62 -25.57 16.88
C ALA A 27 30.02 -24.72 15.75
N THR A 28 30.04 -23.41 15.90
CA THR A 28 29.75 -22.48 14.82
C THR A 28 30.86 -22.65 13.79
N ARG A 29 30.55 -23.26 12.64
CA ARG A 29 31.39 -23.08 11.46
C ARG A 29 31.29 -21.61 11.09
N ARG A 30 32.34 -20.86 11.40
CA ARG A 30 32.56 -19.51 10.92
C ARG A 30 32.65 -19.59 9.40
N PHE A 31 31.58 -19.16 8.73
CA PHE A 31 31.62 -18.97 7.28
C PHE A 31 32.42 -17.69 7.04
N GLU A 32 33.64 -17.83 6.54
CA GLU A 32 34.41 -16.68 6.08
C GLU A 32 33.77 -16.15 4.79
N SER A 33 33.05 -15.04 4.89
CA SER A 33 32.71 -14.24 3.72
C SER A 33 33.94 -13.41 3.35
N SER A 34 34.74 -13.88 2.40
CA SER A 34 35.73 -13.03 1.73
C SER A 34 34.97 -12.02 0.87
N SER A 35 34.73 -10.83 1.41
CA SER A 35 34.31 -9.67 0.63
C SER A 35 35.51 -9.19 -0.20
N SER A 36 35.60 -9.64 -1.46
CA SER A 36 36.51 -9.05 -2.42
C SER A 36 35.93 -7.72 -2.89
N THR A 37 36.54 -6.62 -2.44
CA THR A 37 36.40 -5.31 -3.07
C THR A 37 37.10 -5.37 -4.42
N SER A 38 36.36 -5.33 -5.53
CA SER A 38 36.93 -5.08 -6.85
C SER A 38 36.44 -3.75 -7.41
N VAL A 39 37.40 -2.84 -7.56
CA VAL A 39 37.32 -1.62 -8.39
C VAL A 39 37.29 -2.04 -9.87
N PRO A 40 36.62 -1.30 -10.78
CA PRO A 40 36.18 -1.85 -12.06
C PRO A 40 37.32 -1.87 -13.08
N ALA A 41 37.58 -3.04 -13.67
CA ALA A 41 38.46 -3.20 -14.83
C ALA A 41 37.64 -3.61 -16.06
N LYS A 42 37.94 -2.94 -17.18
CA LYS A 42 37.28 -2.98 -18.48
C LYS A 42 37.08 -4.40 -19.04
N LYS A 43 35.93 -4.57 -19.72
CA LYS A 43 35.53 -5.70 -20.57
C LYS A 43 36.69 -6.28 -21.40
N LYS A 44 36.81 -7.60 -21.36
CA LYS A 44 37.20 -8.43 -22.50
C LYS A 44 36.32 -9.68 -22.47
N GLU A 45 35.41 -9.74 -23.44
CA GLU A 45 34.59 -10.92 -23.72
C GLU A 45 35.50 -12.02 -24.31
N ASP A 46 35.03 -13.26 -24.23
CA ASP A 46 35.65 -14.54 -24.66
C ASP A 46 36.29 -15.37 -23.55
N SER A 47 35.43 -16.05 -22.79
CA SER A 47 35.75 -17.30 -22.08
C SER A 47 34.51 -18.19 -22.12
N PRO A 48 34.63 -19.47 -22.52
CA PRO A 48 33.46 -20.35 -22.61
C PRO A 48 32.87 -20.55 -21.21
N LEU A 49 31.57 -20.30 -21.07
CA LEU A 49 30.82 -20.49 -19.83
C LEU A 49 31.15 -21.86 -19.23
N ALA A 50 31.70 -21.88 -18.02
CA ALA A 50 31.82 -23.10 -17.24
C ALA A 50 30.41 -23.68 -17.07
N THR A 51 30.20 -24.93 -17.53
CA THR A 51 28.94 -25.63 -17.33
C THR A 51 28.69 -25.74 -15.82
N PRO A 52 27.61 -25.15 -15.28
CA PRO A 52 27.31 -25.28 -13.86
C PRO A 52 27.17 -26.78 -13.53
N SER A 53 27.78 -27.22 -12.43
CA SER A 53 27.61 -28.58 -11.94
C SER A 53 26.12 -28.87 -11.80
N GLN A 54 25.69 -30.08 -12.18
CA GLN A 54 24.29 -30.46 -12.42
C GLN A 54 23.29 -30.12 -11.29
N ASN A 55 23.77 -29.88 -10.06
CA ASN A 55 22.96 -29.58 -8.88
C ASN A 55 23.37 -28.28 -8.13
N ALA A 56 24.23 -27.43 -8.71
CA ALA A 56 24.53 -26.13 -8.07
C ALA A 56 23.38 -25.16 -8.31
N PRO A 57 22.84 -24.51 -7.26
CA PRO A 57 21.87 -23.43 -7.44
C PRO A 57 22.55 -22.29 -8.20
N ASP A 58 21.94 -21.87 -9.31
CA ASP A 58 22.42 -20.72 -10.05
C ASP A 58 21.98 -19.45 -9.32
N TYR A 59 22.91 -18.86 -8.56
CA TYR A 59 22.70 -17.61 -7.83
C TYR A 59 22.63 -16.37 -8.73
N SER A 60 22.88 -16.51 -10.03
CA SER A 60 22.78 -15.43 -11.02
C SER A 60 21.44 -15.39 -11.76
N VAL A 61 20.54 -16.34 -11.48
CA VAL A 61 19.20 -16.37 -12.07
C VAL A 61 18.40 -15.17 -11.58
N ALA A 62 17.76 -14.46 -12.52
CA ALA A 62 16.81 -13.41 -12.19
C ALA A 62 15.66 -14.00 -11.36
N VAL A 63 15.36 -13.38 -10.21
CA VAL A 63 14.26 -13.83 -9.35
C VAL A 63 12.96 -13.81 -10.16
N ASP A 64 12.31 -14.97 -10.27
CA ASP A 64 11.00 -15.07 -10.90
C ASP A 64 10.01 -14.17 -10.15
N LYS A 65 9.57 -13.10 -10.82
CA LYS A 65 8.66 -12.08 -10.26
C LYS A 65 7.21 -12.57 -10.18
N ALA A 66 6.90 -13.73 -10.77
CA ALA A 66 5.61 -14.40 -10.68
C ALA A 66 5.51 -15.19 -9.36
N THR A 67 5.29 -14.47 -8.25
CA THR A 67 5.30 -15.07 -6.90
C THR A 67 4.06 -15.91 -6.60
N SER A 68 2.91 -15.64 -7.25
CA SER A 68 1.67 -16.37 -6.96
C SER A 68 0.76 -16.55 -8.17
N ASN A 69 -0.06 -17.61 -8.14
CA ASN A 69 -1.11 -17.86 -9.14
C ASN A 69 -2.30 -16.89 -9.05
N PHE A 70 -2.30 -15.97 -8.09
CA PHE A 70 -3.46 -15.16 -7.73
C PHE A 70 -3.21 -13.66 -7.91
N THR A 71 -1.95 -13.24 -7.80
CA THR A 71 -1.54 -11.84 -7.87
C THR A 71 -1.17 -11.50 -9.32
N PRO A 72 -1.57 -10.31 -9.83
CA PRO A 72 -1.05 -9.83 -11.10
C PRO A 72 0.48 -9.78 -11.11
N VAL A 73 1.08 -9.80 -12.31
CA VAL A 73 2.53 -9.62 -12.48
C VAL A 73 2.82 -8.13 -12.56
N PRO A 74 3.80 -7.60 -11.80
CA PRO A 74 4.14 -6.19 -11.86
C PRO A 74 4.74 -5.81 -13.22
N HIS A 75 4.27 -4.71 -13.80
CA HIS A 75 4.83 -4.16 -15.03
C HIS A 75 6.22 -3.54 -14.84
N SER A 76 6.45 -2.93 -13.67
CA SER A 76 7.74 -2.39 -13.24
C SER A 76 7.98 -2.73 -11.77
N VAL A 77 9.19 -3.15 -11.45
CA VAL A 77 9.63 -3.41 -10.07
C VAL A 77 10.77 -2.45 -9.77
N GLN A 78 10.70 -1.77 -8.63
CA GLN A 78 11.78 -0.90 -8.19
C GLN A 78 12.94 -1.74 -7.66
N ASP A 79 13.99 -1.86 -8.48
CA ASP A 79 15.19 -2.63 -8.16
C ASP A 79 16.30 -1.75 -7.50
N GLY A 80 16.01 -0.47 -7.23
CA GLY A 80 16.89 0.43 -6.48
C GLY A 80 17.96 1.13 -7.32
N SER A 81 17.93 0.93 -8.63
CA SER A 81 18.75 1.64 -9.62
C SER A 81 18.23 3.03 -9.99
N GLU A 82 17.07 3.44 -9.46
CA GLU A 82 16.47 4.74 -9.73
C GLU A 82 17.19 5.86 -8.97
N GLU A 83 17.81 6.79 -9.70
CA GLU A 83 18.69 7.82 -9.10
C GLU A 83 17.95 8.95 -8.36
N ASN A 84 16.67 9.19 -8.68
CA ASN A 84 15.95 10.39 -8.27
C ASN A 84 14.99 10.21 -7.08
N ILE A 85 14.62 8.98 -6.73
CA ILE A 85 13.60 8.68 -5.71
C ILE A 85 14.22 7.69 -4.72
N LEU A 86 14.22 8.00 -3.43
CA LEU A 86 14.55 7.01 -2.40
C LEU A 86 13.49 5.90 -2.46
N PRO A 87 13.83 4.67 -2.90
CA PRO A 87 12.83 3.63 -3.12
C PRO A 87 12.37 3.09 -1.78
N ALA A 88 11.31 3.68 -1.24
CA ALA A 88 10.68 3.22 -0.01
C ALA A 88 10.14 1.79 -0.19
N ALA A 89 9.85 1.39 -1.44
CA ALA A 89 9.52 0.04 -1.84
C ALA A 89 10.49 -1.02 -1.25
N ILE A 90 11.79 -0.82 -1.41
CA ILE A 90 12.84 -1.77 -0.98
C ILE A 90 12.97 -1.81 0.54
N LEU A 91 12.79 -0.66 1.19
CA LEU A 91 12.96 -0.52 2.64
C LEU A 91 11.70 -0.92 3.44
N SER A 92 10.51 -0.81 2.83
CA SER A 92 9.23 -0.98 3.52
C SER A 92 8.99 -2.40 4.06
N GLY A 93 9.65 -3.40 3.47
CA GLY A 93 9.37 -4.82 3.73
C GLY A 93 8.00 -5.27 3.22
N ALA A 94 7.31 -4.44 2.43
CA ALA A 94 6.06 -4.82 1.77
C ALA A 94 6.31 -5.93 0.75
N PRO A 95 5.38 -6.89 0.60
CA PRO A 95 5.52 -7.92 -0.42
C PRO A 95 5.47 -7.30 -1.81
N MET A 96 6.31 -7.82 -2.73
CA MET A 96 6.39 -7.36 -4.12
C MET A 96 5.05 -7.47 -4.87
N GLU A 97 4.16 -8.34 -4.40
CA GLU A 97 2.78 -8.46 -4.86
C GLU A 97 1.96 -7.16 -4.80
N LEU A 98 2.30 -6.22 -3.91
CA LEU A 98 1.65 -4.91 -3.88
C LEU A 98 2.07 -3.99 -5.03
N GLN A 99 3.32 -4.08 -5.48
CA GLN A 99 3.80 -3.32 -6.64
C GLN A 99 3.08 -3.74 -7.92
N ALA A 100 2.64 -4.99 -7.96
CA ALA A 100 1.90 -5.52 -9.09
C ALA A 100 0.46 -5.02 -9.22
N ARG A 101 -0.05 -4.36 -8.19
CA ARG A 101 -1.42 -3.86 -8.19
C ARG A 101 -1.45 -2.39 -8.54
N THR A 102 -2.42 -2.05 -9.38
CA THR A 102 -2.72 -0.66 -9.67
C THR A 102 -3.49 -0.02 -8.51
N VAL A 103 -3.13 1.22 -8.20
CA VAL A 103 -3.72 2.06 -7.17
C VAL A 103 -4.61 3.11 -7.81
N ARG A 104 -5.80 3.33 -7.24
CA ARG A 104 -6.68 4.44 -7.60
C ARG A 104 -6.47 5.62 -6.65
N ILE A 105 -6.05 6.75 -7.20
CA ILE A 105 -5.95 8.03 -6.50
C ILE A 105 -7.17 8.87 -6.85
N TYR A 106 -8.04 9.16 -5.88
CA TYR A 106 -9.30 9.85 -6.15
C TYR A 106 -9.81 10.63 -4.93
N LYS A 107 -10.73 11.58 -5.15
CA LYS A 107 -11.57 12.12 -4.07
C LYS A 107 -12.89 11.35 -4.04
N PRO A 108 -13.31 10.80 -2.88
CA PRO A 108 -14.57 10.09 -2.80
C PRO A 108 -15.75 10.98 -3.24
N ALA A 109 -16.61 10.44 -4.08
CA ALA A 109 -17.80 11.13 -4.55
C ALA A 109 -18.75 11.43 -3.38
N LYS A 110 -19.45 12.56 -3.47
CA LYS A 110 -20.50 12.90 -2.50
C LYS A 110 -21.63 11.86 -2.59
N PRO A 111 -22.03 11.21 -1.49
CA PRO A 111 -23.15 10.27 -1.52
C PRO A 111 -24.44 11.00 -1.90
N ALA A 112 -25.24 10.41 -2.80
CA ALA A 112 -26.51 11.00 -3.24
C ALA A 112 -27.56 11.05 -2.12
N THR A 113 -27.43 10.17 -1.12
CA THR A 113 -28.35 10.07 0.03
C THR A 113 -28.17 11.18 1.06
N GLN A 114 -27.02 11.87 1.07
CA GLN A 114 -26.71 12.91 2.05
C GLN A 114 -26.30 14.22 1.38
N SER A 115 -26.62 15.34 2.03
CA SER A 115 -26.27 16.68 1.55
C SER A 115 -24.91 17.17 2.05
N GLY A 116 -24.23 16.45 2.95
CA GLY A 116 -22.92 16.84 3.49
C GLY A 116 -21.75 16.63 2.53
N ASP A 117 -20.75 17.52 2.60
CA ASP A 117 -19.57 17.54 1.71
C ASP A 117 -18.25 17.22 2.42
N ALA A 118 -18.28 16.66 3.63
CA ALA A 118 -17.08 16.43 4.43
C ALA A 118 -16.16 15.32 3.86
N ILE A 119 -16.76 14.27 3.29
CA ILE A 119 -16.04 13.07 2.83
C ILE A 119 -15.12 13.38 1.64
N GLY A 120 -15.58 14.21 0.70
CA GLY A 120 -14.85 14.55 -0.53
C GLY A 120 -13.72 15.57 -0.37
N ARG A 121 -13.32 15.93 0.86
CA ARG A 121 -12.28 16.95 1.10
C ARG A 121 -10.86 16.43 0.92
N ARG A 122 -10.63 15.16 1.25
CA ARG A 122 -9.30 14.52 1.22
C ARG A 122 -9.16 13.65 -0.02
N TRP A 123 -7.94 13.55 -0.53
CA TRP A 123 -7.57 12.55 -1.52
C TRP A 123 -7.44 11.19 -0.84
N ARG A 124 -7.78 10.13 -1.55
CA ARG A 124 -7.74 8.76 -1.06
C ARG A 124 -7.03 7.88 -2.08
N ILE A 125 -6.17 7.02 -1.53
CA ILE A 125 -5.50 5.92 -2.22
C ILE A 125 -6.21 4.63 -1.82
N ASP A 126 -6.71 3.92 -2.83
CA ASP A 126 -7.26 2.57 -2.71
C ASP A 126 -6.59 1.65 -3.74
N TRP A 127 -6.41 0.37 -3.38
CA TRP A 127 -5.91 -0.64 -4.29
C TRP A 127 -7.04 -1.21 -5.14
N ASP A 128 -6.71 -1.62 -6.36
CA ASP A 128 -7.62 -2.40 -7.18
C ASP A 128 -7.90 -3.78 -6.56
N VAL A 129 -9.07 -4.30 -6.88
CA VAL A 129 -9.58 -5.56 -6.38
C VAL A 129 -8.89 -6.71 -7.10
N LEU A 130 -8.35 -7.67 -6.33
CA LEU A 130 -7.82 -8.91 -6.90
C LEU A 130 -8.89 -9.67 -7.71
N PRO A 131 -8.57 -10.14 -8.93
CA PRO A 131 -9.50 -10.95 -9.71
C PRO A 131 -9.80 -12.29 -9.02
N LYS A 132 -8.82 -12.84 -8.30
CA LYS A 132 -8.93 -14.08 -7.55
C LYS A 132 -8.51 -13.85 -6.11
N GLY A 133 -9.40 -14.15 -5.16
CA GLY A 133 -9.10 -14.03 -3.73
C GLY A 133 -9.59 -12.73 -3.07
N HIS A 134 -10.35 -11.87 -3.76
CA HIS A 134 -10.96 -10.71 -3.10
C HIS A 134 -12.04 -11.11 -2.09
N ARG A 135 -13.07 -11.85 -2.52
CA ARG A 135 -14.16 -12.31 -1.66
C ARG A 135 -14.59 -13.72 -2.08
N TRP A 136 -14.80 -14.60 -1.11
CA TRP A 136 -15.50 -15.87 -1.30
C TRP A 136 -16.31 -16.22 -0.06
N GLU A 137 -17.30 -17.10 -0.22
CA GLU A 137 -18.14 -17.55 0.89
C GLU A 137 -17.41 -18.62 1.73
N ASN A 138 -17.41 -18.46 3.04
CA ASN A 138 -16.92 -19.48 3.97
C ASN A 138 -17.89 -20.68 3.98
N PRO A 139 -17.45 -21.90 3.62
CA PRO A 139 -18.35 -23.08 3.54
C PRO A 139 -18.97 -23.48 4.88
N LEU A 140 -18.41 -23.04 6.01
CA LEU A 140 -18.95 -23.37 7.33
C LEU A 140 -20.04 -22.39 7.79
N MET A 141 -19.76 -21.07 7.74
CA MET A 141 -20.61 -20.03 8.34
C MET A 141 -21.27 -19.08 7.32
N GLY A 142 -20.91 -19.14 6.04
CA GLY A 142 -21.40 -18.22 5.01
C GLY A 142 -20.78 -16.82 5.04
N TRP A 143 -19.78 -16.57 5.89
CA TRP A 143 -19.11 -15.26 5.97
C TRP A 143 -18.25 -14.98 4.74
N GLN A 144 -18.16 -13.69 4.40
CA GLN A 144 -17.30 -13.20 3.32
C GLN A 144 -15.83 -13.27 3.74
N SER A 145 -15.13 -14.30 3.26
CA SER A 145 -13.69 -14.50 3.47
C SER A 145 -12.89 -13.82 2.37
N SER A 146 -11.62 -13.51 2.64
CA SER A 146 -10.73 -12.82 1.70
C SER A 146 -9.27 -13.22 1.93
N ALA A 147 -8.48 -13.25 0.86
CA ALA A 147 -7.02 -13.41 0.88
C ALA A 147 -6.33 -12.06 0.70
N ASP A 148 -7.08 -11.00 0.41
CA ASP A 148 -6.55 -9.69 0.14
C ASP A 148 -6.20 -8.95 1.42
N PHE A 149 -4.91 -8.74 1.66
CA PHE A 149 -4.40 -8.08 2.85
C PHE A 149 -4.57 -6.55 2.81
N VAL A 150 -4.83 -5.93 1.65
CA VAL A 150 -5.02 -4.46 1.53
C VAL A 150 -6.47 -4.02 1.34
N GLN A 151 -7.44 -4.95 1.23
CA GLN A 151 -8.85 -4.61 0.93
C GLN A 151 -9.50 -3.61 1.91
N GLY A 152 -9.03 -3.55 3.16
CA GLY A 152 -9.56 -2.68 4.21
C GLY A 152 -8.69 -1.45 4.48
N THR A 153 -7.60 -1.29 3.74
CA THR A 153 -6.62 -0.23 3.94
C THR A 153 -6.98 0.95 3.03
N HIS A 154 -7.07 2.13 3.62
CA HIS A 154 -7.36 3.37 2.89
C HIS A 154 -6.42 4.46 3.40
N ILE A 155 -5.68 5.08 2.49
CA ILE A 155 -4.72 6.13 2.87
C ILE A 155 -5.27 7.48 2.42
N HIS A 156 -5.27 8.46 3.32
CA HIS A 156 -5.79 9.79 3.07
C HIS A 156 -4.69 10.83 2.94
N PHE A 157 -4.77 11.66 1.89
CA PHE A 157 -3.83 12.73 1.59
C PHE A 157 -4.53 14.08 1.53
N LYS A 158 -3.76 15.15 1.73
CA LYS A 158 -4.25 16.52 1.61
C LYS A 158 -4.32 16.97 0.16
N THR A 159 -3.26 16.68 -0.61
CA THR A 159 -3.12 17.10 -2.02
C THR A 159 -3.06 15.89 -2.95
N LYS A 160 -3.19 16.12 -4.27
CA LYS A 160 -3.08 15.09 -5.30
C LYS A 160 -1.63 14.66 -5.45
N GLU A 161 -0.75 15.65 -5.40
CA GLU A 161 0.68 15.55 -5.58
C GLU A 161 1.32 14.71 -4.47
N ASP A 162 0.87 14.89 -3.21
CA ASP A 162 1.33 14.04 -2.09
C ASP A 162 0.98 12.57 -2.29
N ALA A 163 -0.22 12.30 -2.84
CA ALA A 163 -0.67 10.94 -3.10
C ALA A 163 0.13 10.29 -4.25
N ILE A 164 0.40 11.04 -5.32
CA ILE A 164 1.24 10.60 -6.44
C ILE A 164 2.67 10.32 -5.96
N ALA A 165 3.27 11.26 -5.24
CA ALA A 165 4.62 11.11 -4.71
C ALA A 165 4.74 9.91 -3.75
N PHE A 166 3.67 9.58 -3.01
CA PHE A 166 3.63 8.37 -2.18
C PHE A 166 3.59 7.10 -3.02
N ALA A 167 2.74 7.04 -4.06
CA ALA A 167 2.64 5.90 -4.96
C ALA A 167 3.97 5.65 -5.70
N GLU A 168 4.59 6.71 -6.23
CA GLU A 168 5.90 6.66 -6.91
C GLU A 168 7.00 6.16 -5.99
N LYS A 169 7.06 6.64 -4.73
CA LYS A 169 8.06 6.17 -3.74
C LYS A 169 7.94 4.69 -3.39
N GLN A 170 6.74 4.13 -3.48
CA GLN A 170 6.47 2.72 -3.19
C GLN A 170 6.52 1.84 -4.44
N GLY A 171 6.68 2.42 -5.63
CA GLY A 171 6.65 1.70 -6.90
C GLY A 171 5.26 1.15 -7.25
N TYR A 172 4.18 1.80 -6.76
CA TYR A 172 2.82 1.41 -7.14
C TYR A 172 2.44 2.05 -8.46
N GLU A 173 1.95 1.24 -9.40
CA GLU A 173 1.26 1.76 -10.57
C GLU A 173 -0.01 2.49 -10.11
N TYR A 174 -0.29 3.67 -10.67
CA TYR A 174 -1.43 4.46 -10.23
C TYR A 174 -2.25 5.03 -11.38
N PHE A 175 -3.56 5.16 -11.13
CA PHE A 175 -4.50 5.89 -11.97
C PHE A 175 -5.12 7.03 -11.15
N VAL A 176 -5.05 8.26 -11.69
CA VAL A 176 -5.65 9.43 -11.03
C VAL A 176 -7.01 9.71 -11.62
N GLN A 177 -8.04 9.61 -10.77
CA GLN A 177 -9.39 10.01 -11.10
C GLN A 177 -9.66 11.43 -10.60
N GLU A 178 -9.87 12.35 -11.53
CA GLU A 178 -10.17 13.74 -11.18
C GLU A 178 -11.58 13.88 -10.55
N PRO A 179 -11.73 14.74 -9.53
CA PRO A 179 -13.02 14.95 -8.88
C PRO A 179 -14.00 15.65 -9.81
N ASN A 180 -15.19 15.08 -9.96
CA ASN A 180 -16.29 15.75 -10.64
C ASN A 180 -16.93 16.80 -9.71
N VAL A 181 -16.59 18.07 -9.92
CA VAL A 181 -17.10 19.19 -9.12
C VAL A 181 -18.45 19.67 -9.68
N ARG A 182 -19.42 19.90 -8.80
CA ARG A 182 -20.72 20.46 -9.19
C ARG A 182 -20.56 21.87 -9.71
N HIS A 183 -21.11 22.13 -10.88
CA HIS A 183 -21.20 23.49 -11.42
C HIS A 183 -22.12 24.36 -10.55
N PHE A 184 -21.64 25.54 -10.14
CA PHE A 184 -22.43 26.48 -9.35
C PHE A 184 -23.28 27.36 -10.28
N THR A 185 -24.61 27.25 -10.16
CA THR A 185 -25.56 28.07 -10.92
C THR A 185 -26.29 29.03 -9.97
N PRO A 186 -26.41 30.33 -10.29
CA PRO A 186 -27.16 31.26 -9.46
C PRO A 186 -28.64 30.85 -9.42
N LYS A 187 -29.17 30.66 -8.20
CA LYS A 187 -30.57 30.31 -7.96
C LYS A 187 -31.26 31.48 -7.26
N ALA A 188 -32.21 32.12 -7.94
CA ALA A 188 -33.05 33.16 -7.38
C ALA A 188 -34.50 32.65 -7.21
N TYR A 189 -35.06 32.79 -6.01
CA TYR A 189 -36.44 32.35 -5.72
C TYR A 189 -37.49 33.10 -6.57
N ALA A 190 -37.22 34.36 -6.92
CA ALA A 190 -38.07 35.17 -7.79
C ALA A 190 -38.29 34.54 -9.18
N ASN A 191 -37.33 33.73 -9.66
CA ASN A 191 -37.45 33.03 -10.94
C ASN A 191 -38.63 32.05 -11.00
N ASN A 192 -39.17 31.65 -9.85
CA ASN A 192 -40.34 30.78 -9.77
C ASN A 192 -41.63 31.48 -10.24
N PHE A 193 -41.70 32.82 -10.22
CA PHE A 193 -42.92 33.61 -10.49
C PHE A 193 -42.78 34.61 -11.66
N LEU A 194 -41.85 34.38 -12.59
CA LEU A 194 -41.68 35.25 -13.74
C LEU A 194 -42.93 35.23 -14.64
N TYR A 195 -43.39 36.42 -15.02
CA TYR A 195 -44.47 36.58 -15.98
C TYR A 195 -44.05 36.03 -17.35
N THR A 196 -44.90 35.21 -17.96
CA THR A 196 -44.73 34.73 -19.33
C THR A 196 -45.92 35.21 -20.15
N PRO A 197 -45.72 36.01 -21.21
CA PRO A 197 -46.82 36.54 -22.02
C PRO A 197 -47.49 35.46 -22.90
N ASN A 198 -46.76 34.39 -23.21
CA ASN A 198 -47.22 33.28 -24.05
C ASN A 198 -47.71 32.09 -23.21
N LYS A 199 -48.19 31.04 -23.90
CA LYS A 199 -48.57 29.77 -23.27
C LYS A 199 -47.45 29.24 -22.38
N LEU A 200 -47.79 28.91 -21.14
CA LEU A 200 -46.85 28.39 -20.14
C LEU A 200 -46.23 27.07 -20.60
N LYS A 201 -44.91 26.90 -20.41
CA LYS A 201 -44.17 25.66 -20.73
C LYS A 201 -44.58 24.49 -19.84
N HIS A 202 -44.73 24.76 -18.55
CA HIS A 202 -45.19 23.81 -17.54
C HIS A 202 -45.87 24.57 -16.39
N ILE A 203 -46.78 23.90 -15.71
CA ILE A 203 -47.42 24.44 -14.50
C ILE A 203 -46.48 24.15 -13.34
N ARG A 204 -45.94 25.20 -12.71
CA ARG A 204 -45.04 25.06 -11.56
C ARG A 204 -45.83 24.84 -10.28
N THR A 205 -45.49 23.79 -9.54
CA THR A 205 -45.81 23.64 -8.12
C THR A 205 -44.62 24.10 -7.26
N LYS A 206 -44.82 24.21 -5.94
CA LYS A 206 -43.75 24.54 -4.99
C LYS A 206 -42.70 23.44 -4.92
#